data_AF-A0A940TLF2-F1
#
_entry.id   AF-A0A940TLF2-F1
#
_cell.length_a   1.000
_cell.length_b   1.000
_cell.length_c   1.000
_cell.angle_alpha   90.00
_cell.angle_beta   90.00
_cell.angle_gamma   90.00
#
_symmetry.space_group_name_H-M   'P 1'
#
loop_
_entity.id
_entity.type
_entity.pdbx_description
1 polymer ?
#
loop_
_entity_poly.entity_id
_entity_poly.type
_entity_poly.pdbx_seq_one_letter_code
_entity_poly.pdbx_strand_id
1 'polypeptide(L)'
;MGLKDYESKRKFERTPEPRPGHSDKGKYLVYVVHKHLARTLHYDLRLEMGGVLKSWAVPKGPSLNPSLKRLAVMVEDHPIEYKDFEGVIPEHNYGAGSVIIWDKGIYHHPAARNGEESEGLLRGGLEKGNLKFVLHGEKLQGEFALVKVRRDDKAWLLLKKKDQYATTEDILKDRTSVVSQRTLENISEASPKTASQKERINRIRLVEVLEGEDLKDAPLKLMPHHVKPMLATLVKDPFDDPDWLFEVKWDGYRAIAEVRNTDIVLYSRNMISLNQRFSPIVDSLRKFRFDALLDGEIVVVDDLGQPDFQMLQGYQKSRKGHLIYYVFDLLHCEGHDLTGLPLVRRKELLQRILPSVPKIKFSDHVWNDGTLFFRIVKEKGLEGIIAKHSQGVYQMGRRSRQWLKVKAQLTQEGVITGFTQPRGARKGFGTLVLGVFEKGELIFIGHAGGGFTVKTIKEIREKLDPLIQQQCPFRVKPETNAPVTWVKPELVCEVSFRGWTGESLMRQPVFLRLREDKSAHEVVRERPEGR
;
A
#
# COMPACT_ATOMS: atom_id res chain seq x y z
N MET A 1 -10.47 42.34 14.30
CA MET A 1 -11.68 41.55 14.59
C MET A 1 -11.51 40.99 16.00
N GLY A 2 -12.57 40.92 16.79
CA GLY A 2 -12.50 40.34 18.13
C GLY A 2 -12.89 38.86 18.11
N LEU A 3 -12.96 38.23 19.30
CA LEU A 3 -13.41 36.83 19.45
C LEU A 3 -14.90 36.59 19.10
N LYS A 4 -15.67 37.65 18.80
CA LYS A 4 -17.09 37.56 18.39
C LYS A 4 -17.31 36.67 17.16
N ASP A 5 -16.42 36.74 16.16
CA ASP A 5 -16.49 35.89 14.96
C ASP A 5 -16.13 34.43 15.28
N TYR A 6 -15.28 34.21 16.29
CA TYR A 6 -14.96 32.85 16.77
C TYR A 6 -16.16 32.26 17.50
N GLU A 7 -16.69 32.96 18.51
CA GLU A 7 -17.81 32.52 19.33
C GLU A 7 -19.06 32.24 18.50
N SER A 8 -19.40 33.12 17.56
CA SER A 8 -20.59 32.97 16.69
C SER A 8 -20.54 31.73 15.79
N LYS A 9 -19.34 31.20 15.50
CA LYS A 9 -19.16 30.00 14.67
C LYS A 9 -19.14 28.69 15.46
N ARG A 10 -19.10 28.71 16.80
CA ARG A 10 -18.99 27.50 17.65
C ARG A 10 -20.24 27.29 18.51
N LYS A 11 -20.55 26.01 18.74
CA LYS A 11 -21.53 25.57 19.74
C LYS A 11 -20.78 24.78 20.81
N PHE A 12 -20.34 25.46 21.86
CA PHE A 12 -19.42 24.89 22.87
C PHE A 12 -19.98 23.70 23.65
N GLU A 13 -21.30 23.46 23.60
CA GLU A 13 -21.94 22.26 24.15
C GLU A 13 -21.71 21.03 23.25
N ARG A 14 -21.21 21.23 22.02
CA ARG A 14 -21.07 20.22 20.96
C ARG A 14 -19.68 20.17 20.33
N THR A 15 -18.71 20.93 20.84
CA THR A 15 -17.31 20.92 20.40
C THR A 15 -16.41 20.87 21.64
N PRO A 16 -15.29 20.12 21.61
CA PRO A 16 -14.29 20.14 22.67
C PRO A 16 -13.38 21.38 22.60
N GLU A 17 -13.62 22.28 21.65
CA GLU A 17 -12.85 23.52 21.51
C GLU A 17 -13.06 24.46 22.72
N PRO A 18 -12.01 25.17 23.16
CA PRO A 18 -12.08 26.02 24.35
C PRO A 18 -12.93 27.28 24.13
N ARG A 19 -13.63 27.69 25.19
CA ARG A 19 -14.29 29.01 25.32
C ARG A 19 -13.23 30.09 25.61
N PRO A 20 -13.46 31.35 25.18
CA PRO A 20 -12.60 32.46 25.58
C PRO A 20 -12.48 32.60 27.10
N GLY A 21 -11.25 32.61 27.62
CA GLY A 21 -10.95 32.92 29.02
C GLY A 21 -10.28 34.28 29.19
N HIS A 22 -9.89 34.59 30.43
CA HIS A 22 -9.01 35.73 30.73
C HIS A 22 -7.56 35.28 30.58
N SER A 23 -6.83 35.90 29.63
CA SER A 23 -5.40 35.64 29.46
C SER A 23 -4.56 36.61 30.30
N ASP A 24 -3.78 36.09 31.24
CA ASP A 24 -2.71 36.87 31.87
C ASP A 24 -1.61 37.17 30.85
N LYS A 25 -1.04 38.39 30.91
CA LYS A 25 0.09 38.76 30.05
C LYS A 25 1.32 37.91 30.40
N GLY A 26 1.66 36.97 29.53
CA GLY A 26 2.90 36.19 29.62
C GLY A 26 4.14 37.05 29.35
N LYS A 27 5.30 36.61 29.86
CA LYS A 27 6.60 37.28 29.64
C LYS A 27 7.08 37.23 28.18
N TYR A 28 6.62 36.23 27.42
CA TYR A 28 6.97 36.01 26.02
C TYR A 28 5.70 35.70 25.23
N LEU A 29 5.63 36.15 23.97
CA LEU A 29 4.54 35.81 23.06
C LEU A 29 4.71 34.38 22.57
N VAL A 30 3.61 33.62 22.53
CA VAL A 30 3.62 32.23 22.07
C VAL A 30 3.09 32.08 20.65
N TYR A 31 3.55 31.04 19.97
CA TYR A 31 2.94 30.59 18.73
C TYR A 31 2.62 29.11 18.79
N VAL A 32 1.70 28.72 17.93
CA VAL A 32 1.34 27.32 17.70
C VAL A 32 1.05 27.11 16.22
N VAL A 33 1.46 25.96 15.71
CA VAL A 33 1.07 25.47 14.39
C VAL A 33 0.23 24.21 14.60
N HIS A 34 -1.05 24.30 14.24
CA HIS A 34 -1.92 23.13 14.25
C HIS A 34 -1.91 22.47 12.88
N LYS A 35 -1.71 21.16 12.83
CA LYS A 35 -2.01 20.39 11.62
C LYS A 35 -3.46 19.95 11.71
N HIS A 36 -4.27 20.35 10.73
CA HIS A 36 -5.72 20.24 10.79
C HIS A 36 -6.26 19.53 9.54
N LEU A 37 -6.88 18.38 9.74
CA LEU A 37 -7.71 17.75 8.71
C LEU A 37 -9.17 18.18 8.88
N ALA A 38 -9.56 19.25 8.18
CA ALA A 38 -10.95 19.63 8.01
C ALA A 38 -11.55 19.00 6.74
N ARG A 39 -12.08 19.83 5.81
CA ARG A 39 -12.44 19.37 4.46
C ARG A 39 -11.20 19.01 3.63
N THR A 40 -10.13 19.76 3.84
CA THR A 40 -8.79 19.59 3.27
C THR A 40 -7.76 19.62 4.40
N LEU A 41 -6.62 18.97 4.19
CA LEU A 41 -5.49 19.09 5.08
C LEU A 41 -4.89 20.49 4.94
N HIS A 42 -4.55 21.12 6.07
CA HIS A 42 -3.83 22.38 6.11
C HIS A 42 -3.13 22.54 7.46
N TYR A 43 -2.26 23.56 7.56
CA TYR A 43 -1.58 23.92 8.78
C TYR A 43 -2.01 25.31 9.22
N ASP A 44 -2.59 25.45 10.40
CA ASP A 44 -2.96 26.74 10.95
C ASP A 44 -1.78 27.32 11.73
N LEU A 45 -1.10 28.33 11.17
CA LEU A 45 -0.12 29.15 11.89
C LEU A 45 -0.85 30.17 12.74
N ARG A 46 -0.60 30.17 14.05
CA ARG A 46 -1.29 31.02 15.02
C ARG A 46 -0.28 31.75 15.89
N LEU A 47 -0.38 33.08 15.91
CA LEU A 47 0.53 33.97 16.62
C LEU A 47 -0.24 34.72 17.71
N GLU A 48 0.17 34.62 18.98
CA GLU A 48 -0.40 35.39 20.08
C GLU A 48 -0.11 36.88 19.90
N MET A 49 -1.16 37.69 19.78
CA MET A 49 -1.03 39.14 19.65
C MET A 49 -2.31 39.83 20.12
N GLY A 50 -2.20 40.71 21.09
CA GLY A 50 -3.34 41.44 21.65
C GLY A 50 -4.38 40.58 22.33
N GLY A 51 -3.93 39.59 23.10
CA GLY A 51 -4.80 38.71 23.89
C GLY A 51 -5.61 37.71 23.07
N VAL A 52 -5.26 37.53 21.78
CA VAL A 52 -5.86 36.54 20.89
C VAL A 52 -4.79 35.88 20.02
N LEU A 53 -5.14 34.74 19.41
CA LEU A 53 -4.32 34.07 18.40
C LEU A 53 -4.71 34.55 17.00
N LYS A 54 -3.89 35.40 16.39
CA LYS A 54 -3.98 35.77 14.98
C LYS A 54 -3.64 34.57 14.13
N SER A 55 -4.53 34.17 13.23
CA SER A 55 -4.48 32.84 12.61
C SER A 55 -4.46 32.89 11.08
N TRP A 56 -3.64 32.02 10.48
CA TRP A 56 -3.54 31.81 9.03
C TRP A 56 -3.57 30.32 8.70
N ALA A 57 -4.46 29.91 7.81
CA ALA A 57 -4.45 28.60 7.19
C ALA A 57 -3.39 28.55 6.08
N VAL A 58 -2.43 27.64 6.19
CA VAL A 58 -1.32 27.42 5.25
C VAL A 58 -1.53 26.03 4.61
N PRO A 59 -2.17 25.93 3.43
CA PRO A 59 -2.57 24.64 2.86
C PRO A 59 -1.40 23.68 2.68
N LYS A 60 -0.30 24.16 2.09
CA LYS A 60 0.91 23.36 1.85
C LYS A 60 1.93 23.39 3.00
N GLY A 61 1.51 23.80 4.19
CA GLY A 61 2.35 23.91 5.38
C GLY A 61 3.45 24.97 5.33
N PRO A 62 4.10 25.25 6.47
CA PRO A 62 5.30 26.07 6.54
C PRO A 62 6.50 25.36 5.88
N SER A 63 7.59 26.09 5.66
CA SER A 63 8.83 25.52 5.10
C SER A 63 10.05 26.24 5.67
N LEU A 64 11.14 25.52 5.87
CA LEU A 64 12.47 26.09 6.16
C LEU A 64 13.26 26.44 4.88
N ASN A 65 12.69 26.24 3.70
CA ASN A 65 13.34 26.57 2.43
C ASN A 65 13.06 28.04 2.05
N PRO A 66 14.06 28.93 2.03
CA PRO A 66 13.86 30.35 1.71
C PRO A 66 13.41 30.63 0.28
N SER A 67 13.56 29.66 -0.62
CA SER A 67 13.12 29.77 -2.02
C SER A 67 11.63 29.51 -2.19
N LEU A 68 10.97 28.91 -1.20
CA LEU A 68 9.55 28.58 -1.26
C LEU A 68 8.69 29.70 -0.65
N LYS A 69 7.66 30.11 -1.39
CA LYS A 69 6.63 31.05 -0.91
C LYS A 69 5.36 30.27 -0.63
N ARG A 70 4.91 30.26 0.63
CA ARG A 70 3.72 29.51 1.06
C ARG A 70 2.52 30.46 1.15
N LEU A 71 1.43 30.13 0.48
CA LEU A 71 0.16 30.84 0.66
C LEU A 71 -0.33 30.63 2.08
N ALA A 72 -0.68 31.71 2.76
CA ALA A 72 -1.22 31.75 4.10
C ALA A 72 -2.49 32.60 4.09
N VAL A 73 -3.65 31.98 4.28
CA VAL A 73 -4.96 32.66 4.23
C VAL A 73 -5.38 33.01 5.64
N MET A 74 -5.55 34.30 5.92
CA MET A 74 -5.98 34.79 7.23
C MET A 74 -7.41 34.32 7.53
N VAL A 75 -7.58 33.71 8.70
CA VAL A 75 -8.87 33.21 9.23
C VAL A 75 -9.25 33.99 10.50
N GLU A 76 -10.39 33.66 11.12
CA GLU A 76 -10.78 34.36 12.35
C GLU A 76 -9.76 34.19 13.48
N ASP A 77 -9.75 35.16 14.39
CA ASP A 77 -8.92 35.09 15.60
C ASP A 77 -9.42 33.98 16.53
N HIS A 78 -8.51 33.33 17.24
CA HIS A 78 -8.85 32.25 18.18
C HIS A 78 -8.50 32.66 19.62
N PRO A 79 -9.17 32.11 20.64
CA PRO A 79 -8.83 32.35 22.03
C PRO A 79 -7.43 31.80 22.35
N ILE A 80 -6.75 32.38 23.34
CA ILE A 80 -5.38 31.98 23.71
C ILE A 80 -5.33 30.51 24.17
N GLU A 81 -6.38 30.05 24.84
CA GLU A 81 -6.56 28.68 25.31
C GLU A 81 -6.51 27.66 24.16
N TYR A 82 -6.81 28.08 22.93
CA TYR A 82 -6.74 27.21 21.75
C TYR A 82 -5.32 26.74 21.44
N LYS A 83 -4.28 27.37 22.02
CA LYS A 83 -2.87 26.96 21.81
C LYS A 83 -2.56 25.56 22.34
N ASP A 84 -3.35 25.06 23.28
CA ASP A 84 -3.15 23.78 23.95
C ASP A 84 -4.16 22.72 23.47
N PHE A 85 -4.93 23.00 22.40
CA PHE A 85 -5.97 22.12 21.90
C PHE A 85 -5.44 21.04 20.93
N GLU A 86 -5.65 19.77 21.27
CA GLU A 86 -5.54 18.63 20.36
C GLU A 86 -6.77 17.75 20.48
N GLY A 87 -7.31 17.27 19.36
CA GLY A 87 -8.48 16.41 19.42
C GLY A 87 -9.26 16.32 18.11
N VAL A 88 -10.50 15.85 18.24
CA VAL A 88 -11.44 15.72 17.13
C VAL A 88 -12.59 16.72 17.32
N ILE A 89 -12.72 17.65 16.39
CA ILE A 89 -13.86 18.57 16.29
C ILE A 89 -15.02 17.81 15.61
N PRO A 90 -16.16 17.60 16.31
CA PRO A 90 -17.24 16.75 15.81
C PRO A 90 -17.89 17.27 14.53
N GLU A 91 -18.50 16.36 13.76
CA GLU A 91 -19.24 16.69 12.55
C GLU A 91 -20.36 17.71 12.83
N HIS A 92 -20.67 18.53 11.81
CA HIS A 92 -21.61 19.67 11.89
C HIS A 92 -21.13 20.89 12.70
N ASN A 93 -19.94 20.84 13.32
CA ASN A 93 -19.28 22.03 13.84
C ASN A 93 -18.41 22.71 12.77
N TYR A 94 -18.19 24.01 12.91
CA TYR A 94 -17.27 24.76 12.07
C TYR A 94 -15.84 24.23 12.29
N GLY A 95 -15.11 23.97 11.22
CA GLY A 95 -13.78 23.35 11.34
C GLY A 95 -13.81 21.89 11.79
N ALA A 96 -14.93 21.17 11.64
CA ALA A 96 -14.99 19.74 11.95
C ALA A 96 -13.81 18.97 11.34
N GLY A 97 -13.11 18.17 12.15
CA GLY A 97 -11.82 17.64 11.74
C GLY A 97 -10.96 17.14 12.90
N SER A 98 -9.85 16.48 12.58
CA SER A 98 -8.82 16.13 13.56
C SER A 98 -7.75 17.20 13.59
N VAL A 99 -7.30 17.56 14.79
CA VAL A 99 -6.35 18.64 15.05
C VAL A 99 -5.25 18.13 15.97
N ILE A 100 -3.99 18.35 15.59
CA ILE A 100 -2.80 18.15 16.45
C ILE A 100 -1.98 19.45 16.50
N ILE A 101 -1.23 19.66 17.57
CA ILE A 101 -0.20 20.68 17.73
C ILE A 101 1.07 20.15 17.05
N TRP A 102 1.23 20.49 15.77
CA TRP A 102 2.36 20.04 14.97
C TRP A 102 3.67 20.71 15.37
N ASP A 103 3.62 21.98 15.79
CA ASP A 103 4.75 22.70 16.37
C ASP A 103 4.24 23.76 17.34
N LYS A 104 5.05 24.13 18.33
CA LYS A 104 4.76 25.22 19.26
C LYS A 104 6.04 25.82 19.81
N GLY A 105 5.94 27.05 20.30
CA GLY A 105 7.08 27.70 20.93
C GLY A 105 6.80 29.15 21.27
N ILE A 106 7.88 29.89 21.48
CA ILE A 106 7.84 31.34 21.67
C ILE A 106 8.26 32.05 20.39
N TYR A 107 7.85 33.30 20.24
CA TYR A 107 8.28 34.12 19.12
C TYR A 107 8.45 35.58 19.50
N HIS A 108 9.26 36.30 18.72
CA HIS A 108 9.47 37.73 18.90
C HIS A 108 9.75 38.44 17.57
N HIS A 109 9.64 39.76 17.57
CA HIS A 109 10.05 40.59 16.45
C HIS A 109 11.59 40.67 16.37
N PRO A 110 12.24 40.47 15.21
CA PRO A 110 13.70 40.41 15.09
C PRO A 110 14.45 41.67 15.57
N ALA A 111 13.78 42.82 15.60
CA ALA A 111 14.36 44.09 16.06
C ALA A 111 14.07 44.45 17.52
N ALA A 112 13.28 43.63 18.25
CA ALA A 112 12.85 43.94 19.60
C ALA A 112 13.89 43.56 20.65
N ARG A 113 13.99 44.37 21.71
CA ARG A 113 14.87 44.12 22.87
C ARG A 113 14.14 43.43 24.03
N ASN A 114 12.82 43.57 24.10
CA ASN A 114 11.98 42.97 25.13
C ASN A 114 10.58 42.62 24.58
N GLY A 115 9.75 41.97 25.41
CA GLY A 115 8.43 41.47 25.02
C GLY A 115 7.42 42.57 24.65
N GLU A 116 7.40 43.69 25.37
CA GLU A 116 6.46 44.79 25.09
C GLU A 116 6.78 45.49 23.77
N GLU A 117 8.05 45.77 23.51
CA GLU A 117 8.53 46.33 22.24
C GLU A 117 8.23 45.36 21.08
N SER A 118 8.43 44.06 21.31
CA SER A 118 8.12 43.01 20.34
C SER A 118 6.65 43.04 19.93
N GLU A 119 5.72 43.05 20.89
CA GLU A 119 4.29 43.06 20.57
C GLU A 119 3.88 44.33 19.80
N GLY A 120 4.40 45.49 20.20
CA GLY A 120 4.14 46.76 19.50
C GLY A 120 4.60 46.74 18.03
N LEU A 121 5.81 46.25 17.77
CA LEU A 121 6.36 46.13 16.41
C LEU A 121 5.59 45.11 15.57
N LEU A 122 5.18 43.98 16.16
CA LEU A 122 4.38 42.97 15.49
C LEU A 122 2.99 43.50 15.11
N ARG A 123 2.32 44.22 16.01
CA ARG A 123 1.02 44.87 15.70
C ARG A 123 1.14 45.85 14.54
N GLY A 124 2.16 46.71 14.57
CA GLY A 124 2.42 47.63 13.47
C GLY A 124 2.76 46.93 12.15
N GLY A 125 3.44 45.78 12.20
CA GLY A 125 3.71 44.95 11.02
C GLY A 125 2.45 44.31 10.43
N LEU A 126 1.54 43.83 11.29
CA LEU A 126 0.25 43.28 10.88
C LEU A 126 -0.61 44.32 10.16
N GLU A 127 -0.71 45.54 10.70
CA GLU A 127 -1.46 46.66 10.10
C GLU A 127 -0.87 47.08 8.75
N LYS A 128 0.46 47.11 8.63
CA LYS A 128 1.18 47.45 7.39
C LYS A 128 1.17 46.31 6.35
N GLY A 129 0.65 45.13 6.67
CA GLY A 129 0.68 43.98 5.77
C GLY A 129 2.06 43.35 5.61
N ASN A 130 3.00 43.58 6.54
CA ASN A 130 4.36 43.04 6.50
C ASN A 130 4.84 42.74 7.92
N LEU A 131 4.63 41.51 8.35
CA LEU A 131 4.96 41.02 9.67
C LEU A 131 6.26 40.23 9.61
N LYS A 132 7.24 40.58 10.43
CA LYS A 132 8.50 39.81 10.58
C LYS A 132 8.59 39.27 11.99
N PHE A 133 9.03 38.03 12.12
CA PHE A 133 9.11 37.35 13.40
C PHE A 133 10.16 36.25 13.38
N VAL A 134 10.71 35.95 14.54
CA VAL A 134 11.63 34.83 14.78
C VAL A 134 10.89 33.78 15.61
N LEU A 135 10.79 32.57 15.09
CA LEU A 135 10.19 31.43 15.78
C LEU A 135 11.26 30.66 16.54
N HIS A 136 10.90 30.23 17.76
CA HIS A 136 11.69 29.36 18.62
C HIS A 136 10.82 28.20 19.07
N GLY A 137 10.58 27.24 18.18
CA GLY A 137 9.92 25.98 18.53
C GLY A 137 10.77 24.77 18.21
N GLU A 138 10.10 23.63 18.17
CA GLU A 138 10.74 22.32 18.00
C GLU A 138 10.99 22.02 16.53
N LYS A 139 10.02 22.34 15.65
CA LYS A 139 10.13 22.10 14.20
C LYS A 139 10.44 23.35 13.41
N LEU A 140 9.92 24.51 13.82
CA LEU A 140 10.18 25.79 13.17
C LEU A 140 11.13 26.64 13.99
N GLN A 141 12.26 27.00 13.38
CA GLN A 141 13.26 27.87 13.97
C GLN A 141 13.70 28.95 12.98
N GLY A 142 14.07 30.11 13.52
CA GLY A 142 14.63 31.22 12.76
C GLY A 142 13.61 32.25 12.29
N GLU A 143 14.05 33.16 11.42
CA GLU A 143 13.30 34.32 10.97
C GLU A 143 12.37 33.98 9.79
N PHE A 144 11.14 34.48 9.89
CA PHE A 144 10.07 34.39 8.92
C PHE A 144 9.45 35.75 8.66
N ALA A 145 8.72 35.85 7.53
CA ALA A 145 7.87 36.98 7.24
C ALA A 145 6.51 36.54 6.70
N LEU A 146 5.46 37.25 7.09
CA LEU A 146 4.14 37.22 6.49
C LEU A 146 3.92 38.52 5.73
N VAL A 147 3.71 38.42 4.42
CA VAL A 147 3.49 39.59 3.55
C VAL A 147 2.11 39.51 2.91
N LYS A 148 1.28 40.52 3.14
CA LYS A 148 -0.09 40.61 2.61
C LYS A 148 -0.06 40.85 1.10
N VAL A 149 -0.91 40.15 0.37
CA VAL A 149 -1.08 40.33 -1.07
C VAL A 149 -1.95 41.57 -1.31
N ARG A 150 -1.47 42.53 -2.12
CA ARG A 150 -2.13 43.84 -2.31
C ARG A 150 -3.57 43.80 -2.85
N ARG A 151 -4.02 42.67 -3.43
CA ARG A 151 -5.33 42.52 -4.09
C ARG A 151 -6.31 41.60 -3.34
N ASP A 152 -5.92 41.08 -2.19
CA ASP A 152 -6.75 40.15 -1.41
C ASP A 152 -6.54 40.43 0.08
N ASP A 153 -7.61 40.79 0.77
CA ASP A 153 -7.54 41.16 2.17
C ASP A 153 -7.20 40.02 3.13
N LYS A 154 -7.35 38.77 2.68
CA LYS A 154 -7.08 37.56 3.45
C LYS A 154 -5.85 36.81 2.98
N ALA A 155 -5.37 37.01 1.76
CA ALA A 155 -4.19 36.29 1.27
C ALA A 155 -2.88 36.93 1.73
N TRP A 156 -2.03 36.09 2.34
CA TRP A 156 -0.66 36.42 2.74
C TRP A 156 0.31 35.38 2.17
N LEU A 157 1.59 35.75 2.12
CA LEU A 157 2.68 34.84 1.80
C LEU A 157 3.55 34.67 3.04
N LEU A 158 3.65 33.43 3.51
CA LEU A 158 4.62 33.00 4.52
C LEU A 158 5.95 32.68 3.84
N LEU A 159 7.01 33.33 4.31
CA LEU A 159 8.35 33.31 3.72
C LEU A 159 9.37 33.00 4.80
N LYS A 160 10.22 32.00 4.57
CA LYS A 160 11.41 31.77 5.40
C LYS A 160 12.54 32.73 4.98
N LYS A 161 13.24 33.32 5.93
CA LYS A 161 14.46 34.10 5.66
C LYS A 161 15.70 33.19 5.61
N LYS A 162 16.72 33.65 4.88
CA LYS A 162 18.03 33.00 4.86
C LYS A 162 18.74 33.27 6.19
N ASP A 163 18.78 32.27 7.05
CA ASP A 163 19.50 32.27 8.31
C ASP A 163 20.07 30.86 8.58
N GLN A 164 20.66 30.64 9.75
CA GLN A 164 21.30 29.37 10.11
C GLN A 164 20.35 28.16 10.17
N TYR A 165 19.04 28.38 10.22
CA TYR A 165 18.03 27.32 10.28
C TYR A 165 17.38 27.05 8.90
N ALA A 166 17.80 27.75 7.85
CA ALA A 166 17.30 27.54 6.51
C ALA A 166 17.81 26.21 5.93
N THR A 167 16.88 25.37 5.45
CA THR A 167 17.20 24.09 4.82
C THR A 167 16.24 23.80 3.66
N THR A 168 16.69 22.99 2.69
CA THR A 168 15.83 22.48 1.61
C THR A 168 15.06 21.23 2.02
N GLU A 169 15.35 20.66 3.19
CA GLU A 169 14.65 19.48 3.70
C GLU A 169 13.16 19.76 3.97
N ASP A 170 12.33 18.76 3.67
CA ASP A 170 10.90 18.84 3.92
C ASP A 170 10.57 18.46 5.37
N ILE A 171 10.44 19.49 6.20
CA ILE A 171 10.05 19.38 7.61
C ILE A 171 8.66 18.76 7.81
N LEU A 172 7.78 18.77 6.79
CA LEU A 172 6.42 18.24 6.91
C LEU A 172 6.39 16.69 6.93
N LYS A 173 7.53 16.04 6.67
CA LYS A 173 7.71 14.59 6.84
C LYS A 173 7.50 14.14 8.28
N ASP A 174 7.86 14.97 9.25
CA ASP A 174 7.53 14.71 10.65
C ASP A 174 6.07 15.11 10.91
N ARG A 175 5.24 14.09 11.13
CA ARG A 175 3.78 14.21 11.25
C ARG A 175 3.27 14.16 12.68
N THR A 176 4.14 13.99 13.67
CA THR A 176 3.72 13.83 15.06
C THR A 176 3.46 15.19 15.70
N SER A 177 2.62 15.17 16.72
CA SER A 177 2.48 16.27 17.66
C SER A 177 3.76 16.42 18.48
N VAL A 178 4.22 17.66 18.70
CA VAL A 178 5.31 17.94 19.65
C VAL A 178 4.87 17.74 21.10
N VAL A 179 3.57 17.75 21.38
CA VAL A 179 3.00 17.59 22.73
C VAL A 179 2.70 16.12 23.03
N SER A 180 1.85 15.49 22.21
CA SER A 180 1.35 14.15 22.49
C SER A 180 2.15 13.05 21.80
N GLN A 181 3.07 13.39 20.90
CA GLN A 181 3.77 12.45 20.02
C GLN A 181 2.83 11.60 19.16
N ARG A 182 1.56 12.02 19.07
CA ARG A 182 0.52 11.37 18.26
C ARG A 182 0.45 11.99 16.90
N THR A 183 0.13 11.17 15.92
CA THR A 183 -0.26 11.64 14.59
C THR A 183 -1.76 11.95 14.54
N LEU A 184 -2.23 12.61 13.48
CA LEU A 184 -3.67 12.81 13.26
C LEU A 184 -4.42 11.47 13.24
N GLU A 185 -3.77 10.42 12.73
CA GLU A 185 -4.28 9.05 12.70
C GLU A 185 -4.49 8.52 14.12
N ASN A 186 -3.51 8.68 15.02
CA ASN A 186 -3.62 8.18 16.39
C ASN A 186 -4.70 8.91 17.20
N ILE A 187 -4.86 10.23 17.01
CA ILE A 187 -5.93 10.99 17.67
C ILE A 187 -7.31 10.55 17.17
N SER A 188 -7.44 10.24 15.87
CA SER A 188 -8.67 9.69 15.32
C SER A 188 -8.94 8.21 15.71
N GLU A 189 -7.91 7.50 16.19
CA GLU A 189 -7.94 6.07 16.56
C GLU A 189 -8.39 5.79 17.98
N ALA A 190 -8.10 6.70 18.92
CA ALA A 190 -8.41 6.55 20.34
C ALA A 190 -9.91 6.62 20.68
N SER A 191 -10.79 6.76 19.68
CA SER A 191 -12.25 6.75 19.80
C SER A 191 -12.83 5.62 18.93
N PRO A 192 -13.95 4.97 19.31
CA PRO A 192 -14.58 3.96 18.47
C PRO A 192 -14.92 4.54 17.09
N LYS A 193 -14.20 4.05 16.07
CA LYS A 193 -14.21 4.66 14.73
C LYS A 193 -15.54 4.49 14.00
N THR A 194 -16.19 5.59 13.67
CA THR A 194 -17.29 5.59 12.70
C THR A 194 -16.76 5.40 11.27
N ALA A 195 -17.63 5.07 10.31
CA ALA A 195 -17.25 4.97 8.90
C ALA A 195 -16.70 6.30 8.36
N SER A 196 -17.26 7.44 8.78
CA SER A 196 -16.84 8.77 8.35
C SER A 196 -15.42 9.16 8.82
N GLN A 197 -15.02 8.73 10.02
CA GLN A 197 -13.66 8.95 10.52
C GLN A 197 -12.62 8.16 9.72
N LYS A 198 -12.90 6.91 9.32
CA LYS A 198 -11.99 6.11 8.47
C LYS A 198 -11.79 6.74 7.10
N GLU A 199 -12.86 7.28 6.51
CA GLU A 199 -12.80 7.96 5.21
C GLU A 199 -11.96 9.24 5.26
N ARG A 200 -12.05 9.99 6.37
CA ARG A 200 -11.21 11.18 6.61
C ARG A 200 -9.72 10.84 6.66
N ILE A 201 -9.34 9.78 7.38
CA ILE A 201 -7.94 9.32 7.45
C ILE A 201 -7.40 8.93 6.08
N ASN A 202 -8.18 8.19 5.29
CA ASN A 202 -7.77 7.80 3.94
C ASN A 202 -7.55 9.03 3.05
N ARG A 203 -8.39 10.07 3.21
CA ARG A 203 -8.22 11.34 2.49
C ARG A 203 -6.96 12.08 2.92
N ILE A 204 -6.59 12.09 4.20
CA ILE A 204 -5.31 12.67 4.66
C ILE A 204 -4.16 12.04 3.89
N ARG A 205 -4.08 10.71 3.95
CA ARG A 205 -3.00 9.92 3.34
C ARG A 205 -2.88 10.21 1.85
N LEU A 206 -4.03 10.30 1.16
CA LEU A 206 -4.07 10.61 -0.25
C LEU A 206 -3.58 12.03 -0.56
N VAL A 207 -4.08 13.03 0.17
CA VAL A 207 -3.70 14.44 -0.04
C VAL A 207 -2.22 14.66 0.22
N GLU A 208 -1.66 14.07 1.29
CA GLU A 208 -0.22 14.21 1.58
C GLU A 208 0.67 13.58 0.51
N VAL A 209 0.22 12.45 -0.06
CA VAL A 209 0.93 11.82 -1.17
C VAL A 209 0.85 12.69 -2.44
N LEU A 210 -0.32 13.29 -2.71
CA LEU A 210 -0.54 14.17 -3.86
C LEU A 210 0.18 15.52 -3.74
N GLU A 211 0.29 16.08 -2.54
CA GLU A 211 0.92 17.38 -2.30
C GLU A 211 2.41 17.28 -1.93
N GLY A 212 2.87 16.08 -1.56
CA GLY A 212 4.25 15.80 -1.19
C GLY A 212 5.20 15.71 -2.38
N GLU A 213 6.50 15.65 -2.11
CA GLU A 213 7.51 15.39 -3.15
C GLU A 213 7.40 13.99 -3.76
N ASP A 214 6.54 13.13 -3.21
CA ASP A 214 6.53 11.71 -3.51
C ASP A 214 6.01 11.34 -4.92
N LEU A 215 5.23 12.22 -5.54
CA LEU A 215 4.70 12.02 -6.89
C LEU A 215 5.30 12.98 -7.94
N LYS A 216 6.27 13.84 -7.58
CA LYS A 216 6.86 14.81 -8.52
C LYS A 216 7.49 14.17 -9.75
N ASP A 217 8.11 13.01 -9.56
CA ASP A 217 8.81 12.27 -10.61
C ASP A 217 7.91 11.23 -11.31
N ALA A 218 6.64 11.12 -10.89
CA ALA A 218 5.67 10.22 -11.49
C ALA A 218 4.89 10.94 -12.60
N PRO A 219 4.91 10.47 -13.86
CA PRO A 219 4.19 11.14 -14.93
C PRO A 219 2.67 10.98 -14.79
N LEU A 220 1.94 12.06 -15.10
CA LEU A 220 0.49 12.02 -15.27
C LEU A 220 0.14 11.18 -16.50
N LYS A 221 -0.63 10.12 -16.28
CA LYS A 221 -1.04 9.17 -17.32
C LYS A 221 -2.34 8.48 -16.90
N LEU A 222 -3.21 8.20 -17.87
CA LEU A 222 -4.43 7.44 -17.60
C LEU A 222 -4.09 6.05 -17.05
N MET A 223 -4.90 5.60 -16.09
CA MET A 223 -4.72 4.27 -15.50
C MET A 223 -4.85 3.20 -16.59
N PRO A 224 -3.82 2.35 -16.78
CA PRO A 224 -3.89 1.28 -17.76
C PRO A 224 -4.92 0.23 -17.35
N HIS A 225 -5.44 -0.46 -18.36
CA HIS A 225 -6.37 -1.57 -18.18
C HIS A 225 -5.72 -2.88 -18.58
N HIS A 226 -6.22 -3.98 -18.02
CA HIS A 226 -5.82 -5.33 -18.41
C HIS A 226 -4.31 -5.57 -18.34
N VAL A 227 -3.73 -5.12 -17.22
CA VAL A 227 -2.29 -5.15 -16.99
C VAL A 227 -1.82 -6.58 -16.79
N LYS A 228 -0.83 -6.98 -17.58
CA LYS A 228 -0.11 -8.23 -17.37
C LYS A 228 0.91 -8.04 -16.24
N PRO A 229 0.87 -8.84 -15.17
CA PRO A 229 1.79 -8.66 -14.05
C PRO A 229 3.25 -8.96 -14.41
N MET A 230 4.18 -8.31 -13.71
CA MET A 230 5.63 -8.62 -13.76
C MET A 230 5.92 -9.98 -13.13
N LEU A 231 6.80 -10.79 -13.73
CA LEU A 231 7.09 -12.15 -13.29
C LEU A 231 8.48 -12.29 -12.68
N ALA A 232 8.62 -13.17 -11.68
CA ALA A 232 9.88 -13.42 -11.00
C ALA A 232 10.70 -14.55 -11.66
N THR A 233 12.02 -14.42 -11.68
CA THR A 233 12.97 -15.46 -12.09
C THR A 233 13.23 -16.46 -10.96
N LEU A 234 13.24 -17.76 -11.26
CA LEU A 234 13.58 -18.80 -10.27
C LEU A 234 15.08 -18.80 -10.02
N VAL A 235 15.49 -18.71 -8.76
CA VAL A 235 16.88 -18.92 -8.35
C VAL A 235 16.97 -20.06 -7.36
N LYS A 236 18.15 -20.67 -7.27
CA LYS A 236 18.36 -21.91 -6.52
C LYS A 236 18.43 -21.67 -5.01
N ASP A 237 19.26 -20.72 -4.60
CA ASP A 237 19.65 -20.53 -3.21
C ASP A 237 19.19 -19.15 -2.71
N PRO A 238 18.74 -19.03 -1.44
CA PRO A 238 18.49 -17.74 -0.82
C PRO A 238 19.82 -16.97 -0.65
N PHE A 239 19.72 -15.66 -0.48
CA PHE A 239 20.89 -14.79 -0.34
C PHE A 239 20.56 -13.60 0.54
N ASP A 240 21.61 -12.95 1.05
CA ASP A 240 21.52 -11.66 1.72
C ASP A 240 22.05 -10.56 0.81
N ASP A 241 21.37 -9.40 0.79
CA ASP A 241 21.81 -8.23 0.01
C ASP A 241 21.10 -6.93 0.46
N PRO A 242 21.82 -5.84 0.76
CA PRO A 242 21.23 -4.59 1.25
C PRO A 242 20.36 -3.87 0.20
N ASP A 243 20.59 -4.11 -1.09
CA ASP A 243 19.79 -3.50 -2.16
C ASP A 243 18.48 -4.24 -2.42
N TRP A 244 18.22 -5.32 -1.68
CA TRP A 244 17.07 -6.20 -1.88
C TRP A 244 16.15 -6.23 -0.68
N LEU A 245 14.86 -6.31 -0.97
CA LEU A 245 13.82 -6.60 -0.01
C LEU A 245 13.25 -8.00 -0.26
N PHE A 246 12.86 -8.67 0.81
CA PHE A 246 12.38 -10.06 0.77
C PHE A 246 10.97 -10.13 1.34
N GLU A 247 10.06 -10.71 0.56
CA GLU A 247 8.65 -10.87 0.91
C GLU A 247 8.28 -12.36 0.98
N VAL A 248 7.24 -12.68 1.74
CA VAL A 248 6.67 -14.03 1.71
C VAL A 248 6.16 -14.31 0.30
N LYS A 249 6.53 -15.48 -0.25
CA LYS A 249 5.87 -16.01 -1.44
C LYS A 249 4.51 -16.58 -1.02
N TRP A 250 3.48 -15.75 -1.12
CA TRP A 250 2.11 -16.15 -0.83
C TRP A 250 1.62 -17.20 -1.83
N ASP A 251 0.96 -18.21 -1.30
CA ASP A 251 0.39 -19.30 -2.08
C ASP A 251 -1.09 -19.04 -2.36
N GLY A 252 -1.40 -18.43 -3.50
CA GLY A 252 -2.74 -17.97 -3.80
C GLY A 252 -3.03 -17.73 -5.28
N TYR A 253 -4.01 -16.86 -5.53
CA TYR A 253 -4.26 -16.32 -6.86
C TYR A 253 -3.70 -14.91 -6.97
N ARG A 254 -2.71 -14.74 -7.83
CA ARG A 254 -2.25 -13.41 -8.21
C ARG A 254 -3.39 -12.62 -8.84
N ALA A 255 -3.65 -11.44 -8.30
CA ALA A 255 -4.73 -10.58 -8.72
C ALA A 255 -4.23 -9.16 -8.97
N ILE A 256 -4.76 -8.55 -10.03
CA ILE A 256 -4.66 -7.13 -10.28
C ILE A 256 -6.01 -6.51 -9.92
N ALA A 257 -5.98 -5.45 -9.12
CA ALA A 257 -7.16 -4.67 -8.79
C ALA A 257 -7.05 -3.27 -9.43
N GLU A 258 -7.92 -3.00 -10.40
CA GLU A 258 -8.21 -1.66 -10.89
C GLU A 258 -9.31 -1.07 -10.02
N VAL A 259 -8.95 -0.09 -9.20
CA VAL A 259 -9.87 0.69 -8.37
C VAL A 259 -10.11 2.01 -9.09
N ARG A 260 -11.34 2.24 -9.54
CA ARG A 260 -11.81 3.51 -10.13
C ARG A 260 -12.86 4.09 -9.22
N ASN A 261 -12.41 4.79 -8.16
CA ASN A 261 -13.25 5.23 -7.06
C ASN A 261 -14.06 4.08 -6.41
N THR A 262 -15.27 3.81 -6.88
CA THR A 262 -16.16 2.72 -6.42
C THR A 262 -16.35 1.59 -7.45
N ASP A 263 -15.91 1.78 -8.69
CA ASP A 263 -15.91 0.73 -9.71
C ASP A 263 -14.63 -0.09 -9.63
N ILE A 264 -14.77 -1.41 -9.51
CA ILE A 264 -13.68 -2.31 -9.20
C ILE A 264 -13.60 -3.39 -10.26
N VAL A 265 -12.45 -3.51 -10.91
CA VAL A 265 -12.14 -4.66 -11.76
C VAL A 265 -11.02 -5.45 -11.10
N LEU A 266 -11.33 -6.68 -10.71
CA LEU A 266 -10.39 -7.61 -10.08
C LEU A 266 -10.22 -8.81 -11.01
N TYR A 267 -8.99 -9.06 -11.47
CA TYR A 267 -8.72 -10.14 -12.42
C TYR A 267 -7.41 -10.85 -12.12
N SER A 268 -7.34 -12.11 -12.53
CA SER A 268 -6.14 -12.92 -12.40
C SER A 268 -5.06 -12.50 -13.39
N ARG A 269 -3.85 -13.05 -13.24
CA ARG A 269 -2.76 -12.94 -14.22
C ARG A 269 -3.20 -13.14 -15.68
N ASN A 270 -4.16 -14.03 -15.93
CA ASN A 270 -4.63 -14.40 -17.26
C ASN A 270 -5.99 -13.79 -17.60
N MET A 271 -6.30 -12.63 -17.01
CA MET A 271 -7.48 -11.83 -17.32
C MET A 271 -8.83 -12.47 -16.95
N ILE A 272 -8.80 -13.52 -16.11
CA ILE A 272 -10.03 -14.15 -15.62
C ILE A 272 -10.62 -13.22 -14.56
N SER A 273 -11.88 -12.81 -14.73
CA SER A 273 -12.58 -12.00 -13.74
C SER A 273 -12.68 -12.75 -12.41
N LEU A 274 -12.26 -12.09 -11.34
CA LEU A 274 -12.30 -12.59 -9.97
C LEU A 274 -13.38 -11.90 -9.13
N ASN A 275 -14.09 -10.91 -9.69
CA ASN A 275 -15.07 -10.08 -9.00
C ASN A 275 -16.13 -10.89 -8.25
N GLN A 276 -16.79 -11.82 -8.95
CA GLN A 276 -17.86 -12.63 -8.36
C GLN A 276 -17.30 -13.66 -7.37
N ARG A 277 -16.15 -14.26 -7.69
CA ARG A 277 -15.51 -15.29 -6.86
C ARG A 277 -15.06 -14.74 -5.52
N PHE A 278 -14.52 -13.52 -5.51
CA PHE A 278 -13.98 -12.87 -4.34
C PHE A 278 -14.71 -11.55 -4.04
N SER A 279 -16.04 -11.56 -4.10
CA SER A 279 -16.87 -10.39 -3.80
C SER A 279 -16.54 -9.69 -2.47
N PRO A 280 -16.17 -10.39 -1.36
CA PRO A 280 -15.81 -9.69 -0.13
C PRO A 280 -14.53 -8.85 -0.23
N ILE A 281 -13.60 -9.20 -1.13
CA ILE A 281 -12.42 -8.38 -1.44
C ILE A 281 -12.85 -7.16 -2.25
N VAL A 282 -13.71 -7.34 -3.25
CA VAL A 282 -14.27 -6.24 -4.06
C VAL A 282 -14.98 -5.22 -3.17
N ASP A 283 -15.82 -5.67 -2.24
CA ASP A 283 -16.52 -4.80 -1.29
C ASP A 283 -15.57 -4.01 -0.39
N SER A 284 -14.38 -4.56 -0.12
CA SER A 284 -13.35 -3.89 0.67
C SER A 284 -12.55 -2.88 -0.18
N LEU A 285 -12.26 -3.21 -1.45
CA LEU A 285 -11.62 -2.30 -2.41
C LEU A 285 -12.48 -1.06 -2.69
N ARG A 286 -13.82 -1.20 -2.76
CA ARG A 286 -14.74 -0.04 -2.94
C ARG A 286 -14.61 1.04 -1.86
N LYS A 287 -14.00 0.72 -0.71
CA LYS A 287 -13.80 1.67 0.40
C LYS A 287 -12.57 2.56 0.23
N PHE A 288 -11.76 2.34 -0.82
CA PHE A 288 -10.62 3.21 -1.13
C PHE A 288 -11.13 4.59 -1.56
N ARG A 289 -12.13 4.65 -2.45
CA ARG A 289 -12.74 5.90 -2.96
C ARG A 289 -11.74 6.85 -3.64
N PHE A 290 -10.70 6.28 -4.22
CA PHE A 290 -9.68 6.96 -5.02
C PHE A 290 -9.17 5.97 -6.06
N ASP A 291 -8.58 6.49 -7.13
CA ASP A 291 -8.11 5.70 -8.25
C ASP A 291 -6.76 5.06 -7.90
N ALA A 292 -6.67 3.73 -8.06
CA ALA A 292 -5.45 2.98 -7.79
C ALA A 292 -5.37 1.69 -8.60
N LEU A 293 -4.15 1.32 -9.01
CA LEU A 293 -3.86 0.03 -9.62
C LEU A 293 -2.93 -0.78 -8.70
N LEU A 294 -3.45 -1.89 -8.18
CA LEU A 294 -2.79 -2.70 -7.15
C LEU A 294 -2.41 -4.07 -7.72
N ASP A 295 -1.21 -4.55 -7.39
CA ASP A 295 -0.75 -5.92 -7.65
C ASP A 295 -0.55 -6.66 -6.33
N GLY A 296 -1.14 -7.85 -6.24
CA GLY A 296 -1.18 -8.60 -4.99
C GLY A 296 -1.54 -10.07 -5.17
N GLU A 297 -1.65 -10.76 -4.04
CA GLU A 297 -2.03 -12.16 -3.97
C GLU A 297 -3.30 -12.34 -3.12
N ILE A 298 -4.30 -13.03 -3.65
CA ILE A 298 -5.48 -13.44 -2.91
C ILE A 298 -5.21 -14.80 -2.28
N VAL A 299 -5.30 -14.86 -0.95
CA VAL A 299 -5.10 -16.07 -0.16
C VAL A 299 -6.28 -16.31 0.77
N VAL A 300 -6.43 -17.56 1.20
CA VAL A 300 -7.22 -17.90 2.38
C VAL A 300 -6.25 -18.41 3.43
N VAL A 301 -6.31 -17.84 4.62
CA VAL A 301 -5.54 -18.32 5.77
C VAL A 301 -6.44 -18.93 6.84
N ASP A 302 -5.93 -19.89 7.59
CA ASP A 302 -6.59 -20.46 8.75
C ASP A 302 -6.53 -19.50 9.97
N ASP A 303 -7.06 -19.93 11.12
CA ASP A 303 -7.06 -19.14 12.35
C ASP A 303 -5.66 -18.91 12.94
N LEU A 304 -4.66 -19.69 12.52
CA LEU A 304 -3.25 -19.51 12.87
C LEU A 304 -2.52 -18.61 11.85
N GLY A 305 -3.21 -18.15 10.81
CA GLY A 305 -2.65 -17.32 9.75
C GLY A 305 -1.87 -18.09 8.69
N GLN A 306 -1.94 -19.43 8.67
CA GLN A 306 -1.28 -20.24 7.64
C GLN A 306 -2.11 -20.28 6.36
N PRO A 307 -1.50 -20.04 5.17
CA PRO A 307 -2.22 -20.09 3.90
C PRO A 307 -2.62 -21.53 3.55
N ASP A 308 -3.89 -21.69 3.16
CA ASP A 308 -4.45 -22.94 2.66
C ASP A 308 -5.06 -22.74 1.27
N PHE A 309 -4.33 -23.22 0.26
CA PHE A 309 -4.77 -23.11 -1.12
C PHE A 309 -5.99 -23.99 -1.45
N GLN A 310 -6.13 -25.15 -0.81
CA GLN A 310 -7.32 -26.00 -1.05
C GLN A 310 -8.57 -25.28 -0.55
N MET A 311 -8.47 -24.59 0.58
CA MET A 311 -9.53 -23.74 1.11
C MET A 311 -9.84 -22.57 0.16
N LEU A 312 -8.82 -21.94 -0.42
CA LEU A 312 -8.98 -20.90 -1.44
C LEU A 312 -9.72 -21.42 -2.69
N GLN A 313 -9.37 -22.59 -3.22
CA GLN A 313 -10.07 -23.19 -4.36
C GLN A 313 -11.55 -23.40 -4.08
N GLY A 314 -11.88 -23.92 -2.89
CA GLY A 314 -13.24 -24.18 -2.44
C GLY A 314 -13.99 -22.99 -1.85
N TYR A 315 -13.36 -21.81 -1.73
CA TYR A 315 -13.87 -20.70 -0.92
C TYR A 315 -15.29 -20.24 -1.30
N GLN A 316 -15.62 -20.23 -2.59
CA GLN A 316 -16.96 -19.86 -3.07
C GLN A 316 -18.07 -20.71 -2.45
N LYS A 317 -17.81 -22.01 -2.25
CA LYS A 317 -18.77 -22.97 -1.70
C LYS A 317 -18.69 -23.03 -0.17
N SER A 318 -17.49 -23.03 0.39
CA SER A 318 -17.28 -23.27 1.82
C SER A 318 -17.38 -22.01 2.66
N ARG A 319 -16.95 -20.85 2.12
CA ARG A 319 -16.72 -19.58 2.85
C ARG A 319 -15.89 -19.74 4.12
N LYS A 320 -15.12 -20.83 4.26
CA LYS A 320 -14.25 -21.10 5.40
C LYS A 320 -12.92 -20.34 5.28
N GLY A 321 -12.34 -20.02 6.44
CA GLY A 321 -11.07 -19.32 6.56
C GLY A 321 -11.14 -17.81 6.30
N HIS A 322 -10.00 -17.16 6.50
CA HIS A 322 -9.85 -15.72 6.37
C HIS A 322 -9.36 -15.37 4.97
N LEU A 323 -10.28 -14.94 4.12
CA LEU A 323 -9.96 -14.42 2.79
C LEU A 323 -9.24 -13.07 2.91
N ILE A 324 -8.02 -12.98 2.38
CA ILE A 324 -7.16 -11.80 2.42
C ILE A 324 -6.55 -11.55 1.02
N TYR A 325 -6.48 -10.29 0.63
CA TYR A 325 -5.71 -9.78 -0.50
C TYR A 325 -4.46 -9.08 0.02
N TYR A 326 -3.31 -9.74 -0.11
CA TYR A 326 -2.01 -9.17 0.22
C TYR A 326 -1.48 -8.35 -0.95
N VAL A 327 -1.53 -7.04 -0.83
CA VAL A 327 -1.05 -6.11 -1.85
C VAL A 327 0.43 -5.85 -1.65
N PHE A 328 1.24 -6.14 -2.67
CA PHE A 328 2.69 -6.00 -2.59
C PHE A 328 3.26 -4.91 -3.51
N ASP A 329 2.47 -4.35 -4.43
CA ASP A 329 2.91 -3.25 -5.30
C ASP A 329 1.76 -2.28 -5.65
N LEU A 330 2.10 -1.03 -5.96
CA LEU A 330 1.22 0.05 -6.40
C LEU A 330 1.73 0.57 -7.74
N LEU A 331 0.94 0.38 -8.80
CA LEU A 331 1.36 0.65 -10.17
C LEU A 331 0.86 2.00 -10.68
N HIS A 332 -0.27 2.47 -10.14
CA HIS A 332 -0.90 3.74 -10.50
C HIS A 332 -1.68 4.28 -9.30
N CYS A 333 -1.71 5.59 -9.13
CA CYS A 333 -2.52 6.25 -8.11
C CYS A 333 -2.94 7.65 -8.57
N GLU A 334 -4.25 7.96 -8.51
CA GLU A 334 -4.80 9.31 -8.76
C GLU A 334 -4.19 10.00 -9.99
N GLY A 335 -4.21 9.29 -11.13
CA GLY A 335 -3.70 9.81 -12.41
C GLY A 335 -2.18 9.73 -12.61
N HIS A 336 -1.41 9.23 -11.66
CA HIS A 336 0.05 9.11 -11.77
C HIS A 336 0.49 7.67 -12.04
N ASP A 337 1.28 7.46 -13.09
CA ASP A 337 1.92 6.17 -13.40
C ASP A 337 3.16 5.98 -12.53
N LEU A 338 3.13 4.98 -11.66
CA LEU A 338 4.21 4.73 -10.71
C LEU A 338 5.18 3.65 -11.21
N THR A 339 4.90 2.99 -12.33
CA THR A 339 5.68 1.83 -12.79
C THR A 339 7.15 2.14 -13.04
N GLY A 340 7.48 3.39 -13.38
CA GLY A 340 8.84 3.88 -13.57
C GLY A 340 9.58 4.24 -12.27
N LEU A 341 8.89 4.34 -11.13
CA LEU A 341 9.52 4.66 -9.84
C LEU A 341 10.25 3.43 -9.27
N PRO A 342 11.30 3.63 -8.45
CA PRO A 342 11.89 2.57 -7.62
C PRO A 342 10.84 1.81 -6.79
N LEU A 343 10.99 0.48 -6.66
CA LEU A 343 10.09 -0.36 -5.88
C LEU A 343 9.92 0.13 -4.44
N VAL A 344 11.01 0.55 -3.78
CA VAL A 344 10.95 1.07 -2.41
C VAL A 344 9.98 2.25 -2.30
N ARG A 345 10.00 3.16 -3.28
CA ARG A 345 9.09 4.31 -3.34
C ARG A 345 7.64 3.87 -3.56
N ARG A 346 7.41 2.91 -4.46
CA ARG A 346 6.06 2.36 -4.69
C ARG A 346 5.49 1.69 -3.43
N LYS A 347 6.32 0.98 -2.66
CA LYS A 347 5.91 0.35 -1.40
C LYS A 347 5.65 1.36 -0.29
N GLU A 348 6.49 2.40 -0.15
CA GLU A 348 6.24 3.50 0.80
C GLU A 348 4.92 4.21 0.49
N LEU A 349 4.68 4.52 -0.78
CA LEU A 349 3.42 5.11 -1.25
C LEU A 349 2.24 4.19 -0.94
N LEU A 350 2.34 2.91 -1.29
CA LEU A 350 1.32 1.91 -1.01
C LEU A 350 1.00 1.87 0.49
N GLN A 351 1.99 1.74 1.36
CA GLN A 351 1.78 1.64 2.80
C GLN A 351 1.09 2.88 3.37
N ARG A 352 1.40 4.07 2.83
CA ARG A 352 0.74 5.32 3.23
C ARG A 352 -0.71 5.38 2.78
N ILE A 353 -1.00 5.06 1.52
CA ILE A 353 -2.36 5.21 0.97
C ILE A 353 -3.29 4.04 1.30
N LEU A 354 -2.74 2.86 1.62
CA LEU A 354 -3.56 1.66 1.82
C LEU A 354 -4.49 1.87 3.02
N PRO A 355 -5.82 1.95 2.80
CA PRO A 355 -6.74 2.22 3.88
C PRO A 355 -6.83 0.99 4.79
N SER A 356 -7.10 1.23 6.08
CA SER A 356 -7.33 0.15 7.04
C SER A 356 -8.73 -0.47 6.81
N VAL A 357 -8.84 -1.31 5.79
CA VAL A 357 -10.06 -2.03 5.42
C VAL A 357 -9.92 -3.53 5.71
N PRO A 358 -11.03 -4.21 6.03
CA PRO A 358 -11.00 -5.66 6.19
C PRO A 358 -10.46 -6.34 4.91
N LYS A 359 -9.82 -7.50 5.06
CA LYS A 359 -9.42 -8.38 3.95
C LYS A 359 -8.37 -7.81 2.99
N ILE A 360 -7.88 -6.59 3.16
CA ILE A 360 -6.80 -6.04 2.34
C ILE A 360 -5.66 -5.70 3.26
N LYS A 361 -4.48 -6.25 2.96
CA LYS A 361 -3.29 -6.07 3.79
C LYS A 361 -2.12 -5.71 2.91
N PHE A 362 -1.25 -4.84 3.42
CA PHE A 362 0.07 -4.63 2.84
C PHE A 362 0.89 -5.90 3.03
N SER A 363 1.57 -6.35 1.97
CA SER A 363 2.57 -7.42 2.08
C SER A 363 3.89 -6.80 2.49
N ASP A 364 4.23 -7.00 3.76
CA ASP A 364 5.46 -6.50 4.37
C ASP A 364 6.70 -7.21 3.86
N HIS A 365 7.85 -6.63 4.13
CA HIS A 365 9.14 -7.11 3.65
C HIS A 365 10.24 -7.00 4.71
N VAL A 366 11.27 -7.83 4.54
CA VAL A 366 12.51 -7.78 5.32
C VAL A 366 13.61 -7.24 4.42
N TRP A 367 14.44 -6.33 4.94
CA TRP A 367 15.63 -5.84 4.25
C TRP A 367 16.82 -6.76 4.51
N ASN A 368 17.69 -6.91 3.52
CA ASN A 368 18.97 -7.62 3.62
C ASN A 368 18.90 -9.13 3.91
N ASP A 369 18.21 -9.56 4.97
CA ASP A 369 18.36 -10.88 5.59
C ASP A 369 17.54 -12.00 4.92
N GLY A 370 17.69 -12.17 3.61
CA GLY A 370 16.94 -13.15 2.83
C GLY A 370 17.20 -14.60 3.22
N THR A 371 18.41 -14.93 3.66
CA THR A 371 18.82 -16.28 4.09
C THR A 371 18.14 -16.69 5.40
N LEU A 372 18.14 -15.78 6.38
CA LEU A 372 17.45 -16.00 7.65
C LEU A 372 15.94 -16.05 7.43
N PHE A 373 15.40 -15.11 6.65
CA PHE A 373 13.98 -15.04 6.37
C PHE A 373 13.48 -16.30 5.64
N PHE A 374 14.23 -16.82 4.66
CA PHE A 374 13.89 -18.08 3.99
C PHE A 374 13.82 -19.27 4.95
N ARG A 375 14.74 -19.35 5.91
CA ARG A 375 14.74 -20.41 6.92
C ARG A 375 13.45 -20.39 7.75
N ILE A 376 13.06 -19.21 8.23
CA ILE A 376 11.83 -19.01 9.01
C ILE A 376 10.60 -19.37 8.17
N VAL A 377 10.55 -18.91 6.92
CA VAL A 377 9.46 -19.21 5.98
C VAL A 377 9.33 -20.73 5.77
N LYS A 378 10.47 -21.43 5.59
CA LYS A 378 10.51 -22.88 5.43
C LYS A 378 10.06 -23.62 6.69
N GLU A 379 10.50 -23.20 7.87
CA GLU A 379 10.07 -23.77 9.16
C GLU A 379 8.57 -23.60 9.39
N LYS A 380 7.99 -22.49 8.91
CA LYS A 380 6.55 -22.24 8.93
C LYS A 380 5.76 -22.95 7.82
N GLY A 381 6.41 -23.77 7.00
CA GLY A 381 5.77 -24.51 5.92
C GLY A 381 5.23 -23.65 4.78
N LEU A 382 5.71 -22.40 4.65
CA LEU A 382 5.31 -21.49 3.58
C LEU A 382 6.03 -21.80 2.26
N GLU A 383 5.48 -21.35 1.14
CA GLU A 383 5.94 -21.75 -0.20
C GLU A 383 7.38 -21.31 -0.51
N GLY A 384 7.82 -20.18 0.06
CA GLY A 384 9.15 -19.61 -0.16
C GLY A 384 9.16 -18.10 0.00
N ILE A 385 10.13 -17.46 -0.65
CA ILE A 385 10.29 -16.00 -0.62
C ILE A 385 10.37 -15.43 -2.03
N ILE A 386 9.98 -14.16 -2.15
CA ILE A 386 10.24 -13.32 -3.32
C ILE A 386 11.25 -12.25 -2.91
N ALA A 387 12.43 -12.27 -3.50
CA ALA A 387 13.40 -11.19 -3.39
C ALA A 387 13.13 -10.17 -4.49
N LYS A 388 13.09 -8.88 -4.16
CA LYS A 388 12.87 -7.81 -5.13
C LYS A 388 13.95 -6.73 -4.96
N HIS A 389 14.53 -6.29 -6.07
CA HIS A 389 15.51 -5.21 -6.05
C HIS A 389 14.81 -3.89 -5.67
N SER A 390 15.31 -3.19 -4.65
CA SER A 390 14.70 -1.99 -4.08
C SER A 390 14.56 -0.84 -5.08
N GLN A 391 15.55 -0.70 -5.96
CA GLN A 391 15.55 0.28 -7.07
C GLN A 391 14.90 -0.24 -8.36
N GLY A 392 14.30 -1.43 -8.34
CA GLY A 392 13.70 -2.03 -9.53
C GLY A 392 12.43 -1.34 -9.99
N VAL A 393 12.32 -1.11 -11.29
CA VAL A 393 11.10 -0.60 -11.94
C VAL A 393 10.12 -1.73 -12.23
N TYR A 394 8.84 -1.43 -12.37
CA TYR A 394 7.84 -2.45 -12.68
C TYR A 394 7.79 -2.74 -14.18
N GLN A 395 8.08 -3.99 -14.55
CA GLN A 395 8.12 -4.42 -15.96
C GLN A 395 6.89 -5.26 -16.31
N MET A 396 5.83 -4.59 -16.78
CA MET A 396 4.56 -5.24 -17.13
C MET A 396 4.75 -6.41 -18.11
N GLY A 397 4.18 -7.55 -17.76
CA GLY A 397 4.16 -8.77 -18.58
C GLY A 397 5.53 -9.43 -18.81
N ARG A 398 6.61 -8.93 -18.19
CA ARG A 398 7.97 -9.47 -18.37
C ARG A 398 8.41 -10.26 -17.17
N ARG A 399 9.11 -11.37 -17.43
CA ARG A 399 9.95 -12.02 -16.41
C ARG A 399 11.21 -11.20 -16.26
N SER A 400 11.51 -10.80 -15.03
CA SER A 400 12.61 -9.91 -14.73
C SER A 400 13.49 -10.50 -13.65
N ARG A 401 14.79 -10.25 -13.77
CA ARG A 401 15.79 -10.57 -12.75
C ARG A 401 15.75 -9.61 -11.58
N GLN A 402 14.97 -8.53 -11.64
CA GLN A 402 14.75 -7.65 -10.48
C GLN A 402 13.79 -8.28 -9.45
N TRP A 403 13.03 -9.31 -9.85
CA TRP A 403 12.22 -10.12 -8.94
C TRP A 403 12.70 -11.56 -9.01
N LEU A 404 13.20 -12.10 -7.91
CA LEU A 404 13.68 -13.47 -7.81
C LEU A 404 12.76 -14.25 -6.87
N LYS A 405 12.46 -15.50 -7.22
CA LYS A 405 11.71 -16.41 -6.35
C LYS A 405 12.61 -17.54 -5.90
N VAL A 406 12.59 -17.81 -4.60
CA VAL A 406 13.27 -18.95 -3.97
C VAL A 406 12.18 -19.83 -3.36
N LYS A 407 12.05 -21.06 -3.85
CA LYS A 407 11.01 -21.99 -3.38
C LYS A 407 11.55 -22.85 -2.23
N ALA A 408 10.78 -23.02 -1.16
CA ALA A 408 11.09 -23.93 -0.05
C ALA A 408 11.01 -25.40 -0.47
N GLN A 409 10.17 -25.70 -1.48
CA GLN A 409 9.98 -27.00 -2.06
C GLN A 409 10.04 -26.91 -3.60
N LEU A 410 10.65 -27.91 -4.23
CA LEU A 410 10.64 -27.98 -5.70
C LEU A 410 9.22 -28.30 -6.19
N THR A 411 8.62 -27.34 -6.88
CA THR A 411 7.36 -27.51 -7.59
C THR A 411 7.53 -27.19 -9.07
N GLN A 412 6.77 -27.89 -9.90
CA GLN A 412 6.71 -27.73 -11.34
C GLN A 412 5.25 -27.73 -11.77
N GLU A 413 4.92 -26.83 -12.69
CA GLU A 413 3.63 -26.86 -13.38
C GLU A 413 3.72 -27.87 -14.53
N GLY A 414 2.67 -28.68 -14.70
CA GLY A 414 2.60 -29.70 -15.74
C GLY A 414 1.26 -29.61 -16.48
N VAL A 415 1.31 -29.71 -17.80
CA VAL A 415 0.13 -29.90 -18.63
C VAL A 415 -0.29 -31.36 -18.52
N ILE A 416 -1.54 -31.62 -18.19
CA ILE A 416 -2.10 -32.97 -18.14
C ILE A 416 -2.37 -33.41 -19.57
N THR A 417 -1.66 -34.44 -20.01
CA THR A 417 -1.72 -34.94 -21.40
C THR A 417 -2.48 -36.26 -21.52
N GLY A 418 -2.72 -36.91 -20.39
CA GLY A 418 -3.43 -38.18 -20.30
C GLY A 418 -3.43 -38.70 -18.89
N PHE A 419 -4.07 -39.85 -18.71
CA PHE A 419 -4.07 -40.58 -17.45
C PHE A 419 -3.99 -42.09 -17.71
N THR A 420 -3.42 -42.82 -16.76
CA THR A 420 -3.30 -44.28 -16.86
C THR A 420 -4.49 -44.97 -16.23
N GLN A 421 -4.76 -46.22 -16.64
CA GLN A 421 -5.74 -47.05 -15.95
C GLN A 421 -5.36 -47.25 -14.47
N PRO A 422 -6.34 -47.23 -13.55
CA PRO A 422 -6.07 -47.50 -12.14
C PRO A 422 -5.65 -48.96 -11.92
N ARG A 423 -4.89 -49.21 -10.85
CA ARG A 423 -4.54 -50.56 -10.38
C ARG A 423 -5.05 -50.78 -8.95
N GLY A 424 -5.37 -52.02 -8.61
CA GLY A 424 -5.84 -52.41 -7.27
C GLY A 424 -7.19 -51.77 -6.91
N ALA A 425 -7.33 -51.30 -5.67
CA ALA A 425 -8.58 -50.72 -5.15
C ALA A 425 -8.86 -49.28 -5.64
N ARG A 426 -7.93 -48.64 -6.36
CA ARG A 426 -8.10 -47.26 -6.86
C ARG A 426 -9.12 -47.24 -7.99
N LYS A 427 -10.02 -46.26 -7.99
CA LYS A 427 -10.98 -46.01 -9.09
C LYS A 427 -10.64 -44.71 -9.81
N GLY A 428 -11.09 -44.53 -11.06
CA GLY A 428 -10.89 -43.31 -11.85
C GLY A 428 -9.61 -43.32 -12.71
N PHE A 429 -8.44 -43.09 -12.12
CA PHE A 429 -7.16 -43.18 -12.84
C PHE A 429 -6.02 -43.64 -11.92
N GLY A 430 -4.95 -44.19 -12.52
CA GLY A 430 -3.74 -44.61 -11.82
C GLY A 430 -2.81 -43.43 -11.52
N THR A 431 -2.33 -42.80 -12.59
CA THR A 431 -1.42 -41.65 -12.59
C THR A 431 -1.82 -40.65 -13.68
N LEU A 432 -1.50 -39.38 -13.47
CA LEU A 432 -1.52 -38.37 -14.54
C LEU A 432 -0.23 -38.45 -15.35
N VAL A 433 -0.33 -38.32 -16.66
CA VAL A 433 0.80 -38.17 -17.60
C VAL A 433 0.99 -36.68 -17.83
N LEU A 434 2.21 -36.18 -17.62
CA LEU A 434 2.50 -34.75 -17.58
C LEU A 434 3.50 -34.33 -18.66
N GLY A 435 3.27 -33.16 -19.23
CA GLY A 435 4.16 -32.50 -20.17
C GLY A 435 4.39 -31.02 -19.86
N VAL A 436 5.36 -30.42 -20.54
CA VAL A 436 5.62 -28.98 -20.57
C VAL A 436 5.88 -28.55 -22.00
N PHE A 437 5.60 -27.30 -22.35
CA PHE A 437 5.98 -26.75 -23.63
C PHE A 437 7.42 -26.23 -23.59
N GLU A 438 8.25 -26.69 -24.53
CA GLU A 438 9.56 -26.09 -24.82
C GLU A 438 9.61 -25.76 -26.32
N LYS A 439 9.84 -24.49 -26.67
CA LYS A 439 9.88 -24.01 -28.07
C LYS A 439 8.65 -24.39 -28.90
N GLY A 440 7.47 -24.43 -28.26
CA GLY A 440 6.20 -24.79 -28.90
C GLY A 440 5.94 -26.29 -29.00
N GLU A 441 6.88 -27.14 -28.61
CA GLU A 441 6.70 -28.59 -28.57
C GLU A 441 6.37 -29.08 -27.16
N LEU A 442 5.46 -30.04 -27.05
CA LEU A 442 5.10 -30.67 -25.79
C LEU A 442 6.11 -31.77 -25.45
N ILE A 443 6.81 -31.60 -24.34
CA ILE A 443 7.87 -32.49 -23.84
C ILE A 443 7.36 -33.22 -22.61
N PHE A 444 7.50 -34.55 -22.60
CA PHE A 444 7.11 -35.40 -21.49
C PHE A 444 8.03 -35.20 -20.28
N ILE A 445 7.45 -35.03 -19.08
CA ILE A 445 8.20 -34.77 -17.84
C ILE A 445 7.93 -35.78 -16.71
N GLY A 446 7.16 -36.84 -16.98
CA GLY A 446 6.91 -37.93 -16.05
C GLY A 446 5.44 -38.12 -15.68
N HIS A 447 5.23 -38.95 -14.65
CA HIS A 447 3.91 -39.37 -14.18
C HIS A 447 3.68 -38.94 -12.73
N ALA A 448 2.54 -38.35 -12.40
CA ALA A 448 2.16 -38.08 -11.00
C ALA A 448 1.09 -39.08 -10.52
N GLY A 449 1.43 -39.90 -9.52
CA GLY A 449 0.56 -40.96 -8.98
C GLY A 449 0.12 -40.79 -7.53
N GLY A 450 0.72 -39.85 -6.80
CA GLY A 450 0.39 -39.54 -5.41
C GLY A 450 -0.25 -38.16 -5.26
N GLY A 451 -0.82 -37.87 -4.09
CA GLY A 451 -1.41 -36.57 -3.77
C GLY A 451 -2.90 -36.42 -4.08
N PHE A 452 -3.58 -37.51 -4.43
CA PHE A 452 -5.00 -37.49 -4.78
C PHE A 452 -5.87 -38.11 -3.68
N THR A 453 -6.97 -37.44 -3.34
CA THR A 453 -8.08 -38.04 -2.58
C THR A 453 -9.10 -38.67 -3.53
N VAL A 454 -9.98 -39.54 -3.02
CA VAL A 454 -11.10 -40.11 -3.83
C VAL A 454 -11.93 -39.00 -4.48
N LYS A 455 -12.20 -37.92 -3.74
CA LYS A 455 -12.91 -36.75 -4.23
C LYS A 455 -12.14 -36.05 -5.36
N THR A 456 -10.86 -35.77 -5.15
CA THR A 456 -10.00 -35.09 -6.15
C THR A 456 -9.87 -35.90 -7.43
N ILE A 457 -9.77 -37.23 -7.35
CA ILE A 457 -9.75 -38.10 -8.54
C ILE A 457 -11.04 -37.91 -9.34
N LYS A 458 -12.19 -37.94 -8.69
CA LYS A 458 -13.48 -37.76 -9.34
C LYS A 458 -13.58 -36.39 -10.03
N GLU A 459 -13.22 -35.31 -9.34
CA GLU A 459 -13.25 -33.94 -9.87
C GLU A 459 -12.32 -33.78 -11.08
N ILE A 460 -11.12 -34.36 -11.03
CA ILE A 460 -10.17 -34.34 -12.16
C ILE A 460 -10.73 -35.14 -13.34
N ARG A 461 -11.35 -36.30 -13.11
CA ARG A 461 -11.98 -37.09 -14.17
C ARG A 461 -13.10 -36.33 -14.86
N GLU A 462 -13.99 -35.70 -14.11
CA GLU A 462 -15.09 -34.90 -14.68
C GLU A 462 -14.57 -33.80 -15.63
N LYS A 463 -13.39 -33.22 -15.35
CA LYS A 463 -12.76 -32.22 -16.23
C LYS A 463 -11.97 -32.82 -17.41
N LEU A 464 -11.42 -34.03 -17.24
CA LEU A 464 -10.61 -34.69 -18.27
C LEU A 464 -11.44 -35.50 -19.28
N ASP A 465 -12.57 -36.04 -18.88
CA ASP A 465 -13.41 -36.89 -19.73
C ASP A 465 -13.87 -36.17 -21.02
N PRO A 466 -14.28 -34.89 -20.99
CA PRO A 466 -14.61 -34.14 -22.21
C PRO A 466 -13.42 -33.88 -23.14
N LEU A 467 -12.18 -34.04 -22.63
CA LEU A 467 -10.95 -33.76 -23.35
C LEU A 467 -10.33 -35.03 -23.95
N ILE A 468 -10.92 -36.21 -23.75
CA ILE A 468 -10.38 -37.47 -24.26
C ILE A 468 -10.20 -37.42 -25.77
N GLN A 469 -9.05 -37.89 -26.24
CA GLN A 469 -8.71 -38.00 -27.65
C GLN A 469 -7.97 -39.30 -27.94
N GLN A 470 -8.01 -39.72 -29.21
CA GLN A 470 -7.33 -40.95 -29.65
C GLN A 470 -5.82 -40.76 -29.84
N GLN A 471 -5.40 -39.58 -30.29
CA GLN A 471 -4.01 -39.33 -30.64
C GLN A 471 -3.20 -38.92 -29.41
N CYS A 472 -1.95 -39.40 -29.35
CA CYS A 472 -0.98 -38.95 -28.36
C CYS A 472 -0.61 -37.48 -28.65
N PRO A 473 -0.66 -36.58 -27.66
CA PRO A 473 -0.32 -35.17 -27.86
C PRO A 473 1.20 -34.92 -27.92
N PHE A 474 2.03 -35.91 -27.58
CA PHE A 474 3.48 -35.80 -27.68
C PHE A 474 3.95 -36.18 -29.08
N ARG A 475 4.96 -35.46 -29.58
CA ARG A 475 5.63 -35.78 -30.86
C ARG A 475 6.24 -37.18 -30.85
N VAL A 476 6.85 -37.55 -29.72
CA VAL A 476 7.36 -38.91 -29.46
C VAL A 476 6.53 -39.50 -28.34
N LYS A 477 5.86 -40.63 -28.61
CA LYS A 477 5.02 -41.31 -27.63
C LYS A 477 5.89 -41.77 -26.45
N PRO A 478 5.65 -41.29 -25.22
CA PRO A 478 6.46 -41.67 -24.07
C PRO A 478 6.16 -43.10 -23.63
N GLU A 479 7.15 -43.75 -23.04
CA GLU A 479 6.94 -45.00 -22.32
C GLU A 479 6.19 -44.73 -21.02
N THR A 480 5.07 -45.43 -20.84
CA THR A 480 4.20 -45.27 -19.68
C THR A 480 4.10 -46.55 -18.88
N ASN A 481 3.88 -46.40 -17.57
CA ASN A 481 3.83 -47.53 -16.64
C ASN A 481 2.57 -48.40 -16.78
N ALA A 482 1.56 -47.95 -17.54
CA ALA A 482 0.30 -48.63 -17.83
C ALA A 482 -0.34 -48.03 -19.10
N PRO A 483 -1.37 -48.69 -19.69
CA PRO A 483 -2.13 -48.12 -20.80
C PRO A 483 -2.71 -46.74 -20.46
N VAL A 484 -2.56 -45.80 -21.40
CA VAL A 484 -2.93 -44.39 -21.24
C VAL A 484 -4.17 -44.07 -22.06
N THR A 485 -5.09 -43.32 -21.46
CA THR A 485 -6.09 -42.55 -22.19
C THR A 485 -5.56 -41.13 -22.37
N TRP A 486 -5.39 -40.73 -23.63
CA TRP A 486 -4.89 -39.40 -23.98
C TRP A 486 -5.99 -38.35 -23.87
N VAL A 487 -5.61 -37.14 -23.46
CA VAL A 487 -6.51 -35.98 -23.42
C VAL A 487 -5.89 -34.80 -24.18
N LYS A 488 -6.73 -33.85 -24.59
CA LYS A 488 -6.25 -32.56 -25.11
C LYS A 488 -5.42 -31.86 -24.03
N PRO A 489 -4.23 -31.32 -24.37
CA PRO A 489 -3.30 -30.72 -23.42
C PRO A 489 -3.77 -29.32 -22.98
N GLU A 490 -4.88 -29.25 -22.26
CA GLU A 490 -5.53 -27.99 -21.86
C GLU A 490 -5.48 -27.75 -20.34
N LEU A 491 -5.56 -28.81 -19.53
CA LEU A 491 -5.55 -28.66 -18.07
C LEU A 491 -4.12 -28.60 -17.53
N VAL A 492 -3.87 -27.65 -16.64
CA VAL A 492 -2.60 -27.50 -15.94
C VAL A 492 -2.75 -27.95 -14.49
N CYS A 493 -1.74 -28.65 -13.98
CA CYS A 493 -1.58 -28.96 -12.58
C CYS A 493 -0.24 -28.46 -12.04
N GLU A 494 -0.14 -28.41 -10.72
CA GLU A 494 1.12 -28.21 -10.01
C GLU A 494 1.47 -29.48 -9.25
N VAL A 495 2.73 -29.87 -9.34
CA VAL A 495 3.28 -31.04 -8.66
C VAL A 495 4.51 -30.65 -7.86
N SER A 496 4.68 -31.25 -6.69
CA SER A 496 5.95 -31.23 -5.97
C SER A 496 6.80 -32.44 -6.34
N PHE A 497 8.12 -32.33 -6.28
CA PHE A 497 9.02 -33.41 -6.67
C PHE A 497 10.38 -33.30 -5.93
N ARG A 498 11.21 -34.35 -5.99
CA ARG A 498 12.51 -34.43 -5.28
C ARG A 498 13.73 -34.09 -6.13
N GLY A 499 13.53 -33.71 -7.39
CA GLY A 499 14.60 -33.41 -8.34
C GLY A 499 14.38 -34.04 -9.71
N TRP A 500 15.23 -33.72 -10.67
CA TRP A 500 15.16 -34.23 -12.04
C TRP A 500 16.09 -35.44 -12.25
N THR A 501 15.70 -36.39 -13.09
CA THR A 501 16.59 -37.45 -13.60
C THR A 501 17.48 -36.93 -14.73
N GLY A 502 18.49 -37.71 -15.14
CA GLY A 502 19.33 -37.40 -16.31
C GLY A 502 18.51 -37.32 -17.60
N GLU A 503 17.42 -38.09 -17.69
CA GLU A 503 16.45 -38.08 -18.79
C GLU A 503 15.41 -36.95 -18.66
N SER A 504 15.61 -35.99 -17.76
CA SER A 504 14.69 -34.85 -17.58
C SER A 504 13.28 -35.24 -17.11
N LEU A 505 13.15 -36.33 -16.35
CA LEU A 505 11.89 -36.72 -15.69
C LEU A 505 11.89 -36.30 -14.21
N MET A 506 10.71 -35.99 -13.67
CA MET A 506 10.57 -35.67 -12.25
C MET A 506 10.73 -36.92 -11.37
N ARG A 507 11.52 -36.81 -10.29
CA ARG A 507 11.65 -37.86 -9.27
C ARG A 507 10.56 -37.72 -8.21
N GLN A 508 9.79 -38.78 -8.01
CA GLN A 508 8.72 -38.88 -7.00
C GLN A 508 7.74 -37.69 -7.03
N PRO A 509 7.14 -37.36 -8.19
CA PRO A 509 6.20 -36.27 -8.29
C PRO A 509 4.89 -36.58 -7.54
N VAL A 510 4.41 -35.62 -6.78
CA VAL A 510 3.17 -35.68 -6.01
C VAL A 510 2.28 -34.53 -6.47
N PHE A 511 1.06 -34.85 -6.86
CA PHE A 511 0.06 -33.85 -7.24
C PHE A 511 -0.25 -32.95 -6.05
N LEU A 512 -0.24 -31.65 -6.30
CA LEU A 512 -0.67 -30.66 -5.32
C LEU A 512 -2.09 -30.17 -5.66
N ARG A 513 -2.29 -29.70 -6.90
CA ARG A 513 -3.51 -28.99 -7.30
C ARG A 513 -3.65 -28.80 -8.81
N LEU A 514 -4.86 -28.46 -9.24
CA LEU A 514 -5.10 -27.89 -10.58
C LEU A 514 -4.83 -26.38 -10.60
N ARG A 515 -4.33 -25.87 -11.71
CA ARG A 515 -4.04 -24.45 -11.97
C ARG A 515 -4.99 -23.87 -13.01
N GLU A 516 -6.21 -23.58 -12.57
CA GLU A 516 -7.27 -23.00 -13.40
C GLU A 516 -6.96 -21.57 -13.86
N ASP A 517 -6.02 -20.92 -13.19
CA ASP A 517 -5.52 -19.59 -13.52
C ASP A 517 -4.49 -19.59 -14.65
N LYS A 518 -4.07 -20.76 -15.18
CA LYS A 518 -2.99 -20.90 -16.16
C LYS A 518 -3.40 -21.57 -17.47
N SER A 519 -2.89 -21.01 -18.56
CA SER A 519 -2.95 -21.63 -19.89
C SER A 519 -1.84 -22.67 -20.05
N ALA A 520 -2.16 -23.79 -20.69
CA ALA A 520 -1.22 -24.87 -20.94
C ALA A 520 0.05 -24.42 -21.69
N HIS A 521 -0.08 -23.52 -22.67
CA HIS A 521 1.04 -23.04 -23.49
C HIS A 521 2.06 -22.19 -22.72
N GLU A 522 1.71 -21.68 -21.52
CA GLU A 522 2.63 -20.94 -20.65
C GLU A 522 3.46 -21.87 -19.75
N VAL A 523 3.12 -23.15 -19.70
CA VAL A 523 3.75 -24.13 -18.82
C VAL A 523 5.06 -24.58 -19.46
N VAL A 524 6.14 -23.98 -19.03
CA VAL A 524 7.51 -24.32 -19.42
C VAL A 524 8.24 -25.00 -18.27
N ARG A 525 9.33 -25.71 -18.56
CA ARG A 525 10.20 -26.26 -17.52
C ARG A 525 10.84 -25.14 -16.71
N GLU A 526 10.63 -25.14 -15.40
CA GLU A 526 11.27 -24.17 -14.51
C GLU A 526 12.72 -24.61 -14.26
N ARG A 527 13.69 -23.81 -14.72
CA ARG A 527 15.13 -24.03 -14.48
C ARG A 527 15.64 -22.90 -13.59
N PRO A 528 16.30 -23.20 -12.46
CA PRO A 528 16.95 -22.17 -11.68
C PRO A 528 18.03 -21.48 -12.53
N GLU A 529 18.03 -20.16 -12.54
CA GLU A 529 19.11 -19.37 -13.13
C GLU A 529 20.15 -19.03 -12.06
N GLY A 530 21.40 -18.80 -12.48
CA GLY A 530 22.38 -18.12 -11.62
C GLY A 530 21.87 -16.72 -11.28
N ARG A 531 22.26 -16.18 -10.11
CA ARG A 531 21.88 -14.84 -9.65
C ARG A 531 22.52 -13.73 -10.48
#